data_AF-E7MR52-F1
#
_entry.id   AF-E7MR52-F1
#
_cell.length_a   1.000
_cell.length_b   1.000
_cell.length_c   1.000
_cell.angle_alpha   90.00
_cell.angle_beta   90.00
_cell.angle_gamma   90.00
#
_symmetry.space_group_name_H-M   'P 1'
#
loop_
_entity.id
_entity.type
_entity.pdbx_description
1 polymer ?
#
loop_
_entity_poly.entity_id
_entity_poly.type
_entity_poly.pdbx_seq_one_letter_code
_entity_poly.pdbx_strand_id
1 'polypeptide(L)'
;MLTLMPIITNLPNIFSGFSAEINFHPFIDWQLQRGSYLTESLLNISLFIPFGFLIQKTLRLKPLSAIMIGMIFSISIEVLQPLISTNRVGDISDVITNTVGTCIGILLYQLYKHK
;
A
#
# COMPACT_ATOMS: atom_id res chain seq x y z
N MET A 1 2.77 -30.72 4.58
CA MET A 1 1.39 -30.26 4.85
C MET A 1 1.43 -29.29 6.05
N LEU A 2 2.05 -28.12 5.89
CA LEU A 2 2.39 -27.24 7.02
C LEU A 2 2.51 -25.76 6.60
N THR A 3 1.67 -25.32 5.67
CA THR A 3 1.60 -23.91 5.23
C THR A 3 0.21 -23.29 5.40
N LEU A 4 -0.83 -24.10 5.59
CA LEU A 4 -2.22 -23.63 5.72
C LEU A 4 -2.77 -23.68 7.16
N MET A 5 -2.11 -24.40 8.07
CA MET A 5 -2.60 -24.58 9.43
C MET A 5 -2.80 -23.27 10.22
N PRO A 6 -1.92 -22.24 10.16
CA PRO A 6 -2.14 -21.02 10.94
C PRO A 6 -3.24 -20.12 10.35
N ILE A 7 -3.58 -20.28 9.06
CA ILE A 7 -4.61 -19.48 8.37
C ILE A 7 -6.01 -20.03 8.72
N ILE A 8 -6.15 -21.35 8.77
CA ILE A 8 -7.46 -22.02 9.02
C ILE A 8 -7.84 -21.94 10.51
N THR A 9 -6.88 -22.07 11.42
CA THR A 9 -7.17 -22.05 12.87
C THR A 9 -7.58 -20.68 13.40
N ASN A 10 -7.19 -19.59 12.72
CA ASN A 10 -7.56 -18.23 13.11
C ASN A 10 -8.81 -17.72 12.37
N LEU A 11 -9.27 -18.38 11.30
CA LEU A 11 -10.40 -17.90 10.48
C LEU A 11 -11.69 -17.57 11.26
N PRO A 12 -12.16 -18.40 12.23
CA PRO A 12 -13.33 -18.05 13.02
C PRO A 12 -13.04 -17.04 14.15
N ASN A 13 -11.77 -16.86 14.56
CA ASN A 13 -11.36 -15.91 15.59
C ASN A 13 -10.94 -14.53 15.06
N ILE A 14 -10.62 -14.41 13.76
CA ILE A 14 -10.30 -13.13 13.12
C ILE A 14 -11.51 -12.19 13.18
N PHE A 15 -12.73 -12.70 13.02
CA PHE A 15 -13.94 -11.87 13.00
C PHE A 15 -14.55 -11.59 14.39
N SER A 16 -14.21 -12.38 15.41
CA SER A 16 -14.77 -12.26 16.77
C SER A 16 -14.01 -11.27 17.67
N GLY A 17 -12.77 -10.93 17.31
CA GLY A 17 -11.92 -9.94 17.99
C GLY A 17 -11.34 -8.88 17.04
N PHE A 18 -11.94 -8.68 15.86
CA PHE A 18 -11.44 -7.74 14.85
C PHE A 18 -11.65 -6.29 15.28
N SER A 19 -10.70 -5.75 16.04
CA SER A 19 -10.44 -4.32 16.03
C SER A 19 -9.34 -4.09 14.99
N ALA A 20 -9.70 -4.02 13.70
CA ALA A 20 -8.81 -3.41 12.73
C ALA A 20 -8.65 -1.95 13.11
N GLU A 21 -7.59 -1.66 13.86
CA GLU A 21 -7.16 -0.30 14.06
C GLU A 21 -6.66 0.19 12.70
N ILE A 22 -7.34 1.21 12.18
CA ILE A 22 -6.94 1.93 10.98
C ILE A 22 -6.72 3.37 11.39
N ASN A 23 -5.50 3.85 11.19
CA ASN A 23 -5.14 5.24 11.38
C ASN A 23 -5.64 6.05 10.17
N PHE A 24 -6.71 6.80 10.38
CA PHE A 24 -7.24 7.74 9.39
C PHE A 24 -6.61 9.13 9.48
N HIS A 25 -5.69 9.35 10.42
CA HIS A 25 -5.05 10.65 10.61
C HIS A 25 -3.74 10.70 9.80
N PRO A 26 -3.72 11.38 8.65
CA PRO A 26 -2.55 11.35 7.77
C PRO A 26 -1.34 11.97 8.46
N PHE A 27 -0.21 11.29 8.32
CA PHE A 27 1.09 11.70 8.83
C PHE A 27 1.13 11.94 10.35
N ILE A 28 0.27 11.28 11.12
CA ILE A 28 0.25 11.42 12.58
C ILE A 28 1.58 10.99 13.21
N ASP A 29 2.20 9.93 12.69
CA ASP A 29 3.50 9.46 13.18
C ASP A 29 4.65 10.39 12.80
N TRP A 30 4.54 11.09 11.66
CA TRP A 30 5.44 12.20 11.34
C TRP A 30 5.28 13.33 12.36
N GLN A 31 4.04 13.77 12.59
CA GLN A 31 3.72 14.90 13.47
C GLN A 31 4.16 14.65 14.91
N LEU A 32 3.99 13.42 15.37
CA LEU A 32 4.36 12.99 16.72
C LEU A 32 5.80 12.47 16.81
N GLN A 33 6.55 12.45 15.69
CA GLN A 33 7.90 11.89 15.57
C GLN A 33 8.01 10.47 16.14
N ARG A 34 6.99 9.64 15.87
CA ARG A 34 6.91 8.25 16.32
C ARG A 34 7.41 7.32 15.22
N GLY A 35 8.09 6.24 15.62
CA GLY A 35 8.53 5.19 14.71
C GLY A 35 9.52 5.65 13.63
N SER A 36 9.71 4.81 12.62
CA SER A 36 10.61 5.10 11.48
C SER A 36 9.82 5.63 10.27
N TYR A 37 8.92 6.59 10.50
CA TYR A 37 7.94 7.07 9.50
C TYR A 37 8.58 7.51 8.18
N LEU A 38 9.77 8.14 8.21
CA LEU A 38 10.52 8.55 7.01
C LEU A 38 10.91 7.33 6.18
N THR A 39 11.51 6.34 6.83
CA THR A 39 11.99 5.12 6.19
C THR A 39 10.84 4.35 5.60
N GLU A 40 9.73 4.21 6.33
CA GLU A 40 8.51 3.54 5.87
C GLU A 40 7.91 4.25 4.65
N SER A 41 7.75 5.57 4.71
CA SER A 41 7.26 6.38 3.60
C SER A 41 8.14 6.24 2.35
N LEU A 42 9.47 6.28 2.52
CA LEU A 42 10.42 6.14 1.41
C LEU A 42 10.41 4.73 0.81
N LEU A 43 10.27 3.69 1.63
CA LEU A 43 10.13 2.31 1.16
C LEU A 43 8.84 2.13 0.36
N ASN A 44 7.72 2.64 0.87
CA ASN A 44 6.42 2.63 0.22
C ASN A 44 6.47 3.32 -1.16
N ILE A 45 7.01 4.55 -1.22
CA ILE A 45 7.24 5.26 -2.49
C ILE A 45 8.13 4.43 -3.42
N SER A 46 9.27 3.95 -2.93
CA SER A 46 10.26 3.23 -3.75
C SER A 46 9.70 1.93 -4.33
N LEU A 47 8.83 1.24 -3.59
CA LEU A 47 8.15 0.03 -4.06
C LEU A 47 7.11 0.34 -5.13
N PHE A 48 6.37 1.44 -4.99
CA PHE A 48 5.29 1.78 -5.91
C PHE A 48 5.75 2.48 -7.20
N ILE A 49 6.97 3.02 -7.24
CA ILE A 49 7.58 3.55 -8.47
C ILE A 49 7.67 2.49 -9.60
N PRO A 50 8.34 1.34 -9.42
CA PRO A 50 8.40 0.32 -10.46
C PRO A 50 7.03 -0.27 -10.76
N PHE A 51 6.14 -0.37 -9.77
CA PHE A 51 4.77 -0.81 -9.96
C PHE A 51 3.97 0.13 -10.88
N GLY A 52 3.98 1.45 -10.62
CA GLY A 52 3.31 2.44 -11.47
C GLY A 52 3.89 2.46 -12.89
N PHE A 53 5.21 2.33 -13.03
CA PHE A 53 5.87 2.22 -14.34
C PHE A 53 5.38 0.98 -15.12
N LEU A 54 5.34 -0.18 -14.45
CA LEU A 54 4.91 -1.44 -15.06
C LEU A 54 3.42 -1.45 -15.42
N ILE A 55 2.55 -0.88 -14.57
CA ILE A 55 1.12 -0.72 -14.89
C ILE A 55 0.96 0.10 -16.16
N GLN A 56 1.60 1.26 -16.23
CA GLN A 56 1.47 2.15 -17.39
C GLN A 56 2.01 1.50 -18.66
N LYS A 57 3.13 0.76 -18.55
CA LYS A 57 3.73 0.00 -19.66
C LYS A 57 2.84 -1.13 -20.17
N THR A 58 2.24 -1.89 -19.26
CA THR A 58 1.55 -3.14 -19.55
C THR A 58 0.10 -2.90 -19.97
N LEU A 59 -0.65 -2.14 -19.17
CA LEU A 59 -2.07 -1.92 -19.39
C LEU A 59 -2.35 -0.75 -20.35
N ARG A 60 -1.35 0.12 -20.59
CA ARG A 60 -1.45 1.28 -21.49
C ARG A 60 -2.69 2.16 -21.23
N LEU A 61 -3.11 2.22 -19.98
CA LEU A 61 -4.30 2.95 -19.56
C LEU A 61 -4.06 4.46 -19.61
N LYS A 62 -5.16 5.22 -19.52
CA LYS A 62 -5.05 6.64 -19.20
C LYS A 62 -4.36 6.80 -17.84
N PRO A 63 -3.50 7.82 -17.65
CA PRO A 63 -2.73 8.00 -16.42
C PRO A 63 -3.61 8.00 -15.16
N LEU A 64 -4.79 8.65 -15.23
CA LEU A 64 -5.74 8.67 -14.13
C LEU A 64 -6.25 7.27 -13.74
N SER A 65 -6.53 6.41 -14.72
CA SER A 65 -6.97 5.03 -14.47
C SER A 65 -5.86 4.19 -13.84
N ALA A 66 -4.61 4.39 -14.27
CA ALA A 66 -3.44 3.73 -13.67
C ALA A 66 -3.22 4.18 -12.22
N ILE A 67 -3.39 5.47 -11.92
CA ILE A 67 -3.34 6.02 -10.55
C ILE A 67 -4.44 5.40 -9.69
N MET A 68 -5.69 5.33 -10.19
CA MET A 68 -6.80 4.71 -9.45
C MET A 68 -6.51 3.24 -9.13
N ILE A 69 -5.95 2.48 -10.07
CA ILE A 69 -5.56 1.09 -9.82
C ILE A 69 -4.49 1.03 -8.71
N GLY A 70 -3.49 1.91 -8.76
CA GLY A 70 -2.46 1.93 -7.72
C GLY A 70 -2.99 2.33 -6.34
N MET A 71 -3.92 3.28 -6.29
CA MET A 71 -4.60 3.66 -5.05
C MET A 71 -5.46 2.52 -4.50
N ILE A 72 -6.27 1.84 -5.34
CA ILE A 72 -7.08 0.69 -4.93
C ILE A 72 -6.20 -0.46 -4.44
N PHE A 73 -5.09 -0.73 -5.14
CA PHE A 73 -4.13 -1.74 -4.73
C PHE A 73 -3.51 -1.40 -3.38
N SER A 74 -3.13 -0.13 -3.16
CA SER A 74 -2.61 0.30 -1.87
C SER A 74 -3.63 0.19 -0.75
N ILE A 75 -4.90 0.57 -0.98
CA ILE A 75 -5.98 0.39 0.00
C ILE A 75 -6.16 -1.11 0.32
N SER A 76 -6.05 -1.97 -0.70
CA SER A 76 -6.16 -3.41 -0.52
C SER A 76 -5.06 -3.95 0.38
N ILE A 77 -3.81 -3.47 0.22
CA ILE A 77 -2.70 -3.82 1.12
C ILE A 77 -3.02 -3.38 2.55
N GLU A 78 -3.46 -2.14 2.73
CA GLU A 78 -3.72 -1.57 4.06
C GLU A 78 -4.84 -2.27 4.81
N VAL A 79 -5.87 -2.72 4.09
CA VAL A 79 -6.96 -3.52 4.65
C VAL A 79 -6.52 -4.96 4.96
N LEU A 80 -5.62 -5.52 4.14
CA LEU A 80 -5.10 -6.88 4.33
C LEU A 80 -4.03 -6.96 5.43
N GLN A 81 -3.31 -5.88 5.71
CA GLN A 81 -2.24 -5.87 6.72
C GLN A 81 -2.73 -6.30 8.13
N PRO A 82 -3.81 -5.73 8.69
CA PRO A 82 -4.37 -6.17 9.97
C PRO A 82 -4.90 -7.61 9.95
N LEU A 83 -5.33 -8.11 8.78
CA LEU A 83 -5.83 -9.48 8.61
C LEU A 83 -4.71 -10.52 8.66
N ILE A 84 -3.50 -10.15 8.21
CA ILE A 84 -2.34 -11.05 8.15
C ILE A 84 -1.49 -10.92 9.43
N SER A 85 -1.53 -9.77 10.10
CA SER A 85 -0.76 -9.50 11.31
C SER A 85 -1.58 -8.77 12.36
N THR A 86 -1.81 -9.43 13.49
CA THR A 86 -2.60 -8.90 14.63
C THR A 86 -1.98 -7.67 15.30
N ASN A 87 -0.75 -7.31 14.94
CA ASN A 87 0.00 -6.20 15.53
C ASN A 87 0.25 -5.04 14.56
N ARG A 88 -0.28 -5.09 13.34
CA ARG A 88 -0.11 -4.01 12.35
C ARG A 88 -1.43 -3.26 12.15
N VAL A 89 -1.32 -1.94 12.29
CA VAL A 89 -2.39 -0.97 12.10
C VAL A 89 -2.28 -0.46 10.68
N GLY A 90 -3.38 -0.44 9.94
CA GLY A 90 -3.38 0.15 8.60
C GLY A 90 -3.33 1.67 8.69
N ASP A 91 -2.51 2.35 7.87
CA ASP A 91 -2.33 3.80 7.89
C ASP A 91 -2.69 4.46 6.55
N ILE A 92 -3.47 5.54 6.61
CA ILE A 92 -3.78 6.35 5.43
C ILE A 92 -2.53 6.99 4.81
N SER A 93 -1.48 7.22 5.60
CA SER A 93 -0.18 7.74 5.17
C SER A 93 0.50 6.78 4.19
N ASP A 94 0.33 5.48 4.39
CA ASP A 94 0.85 4.44 3.50
C ASP A 94 0.13 4.46 2.16
N VAL A 95 -1.20 4.63 2.17
CA VAL A 95 -1.98 4.82 0.94
C VAL A 95 -1.53 6.05 0.15
N ILE A 96 -1.26 7.16 0.85
CA ILE A 96 -0.80 8.39 0.21
C ILE A 96 0.59 8.20 -0.40
N THR A 97 1.55 7.66 0.37
CA THR A 97 2.94 7.48 -0.08
C THR A 97 3.04 6.48 -1.23
N ASN A 98 2.28 5.39 -1.20
CA ASN A 98 2.16 4.42 -2.29
C ASN A 98 1.55 5.05 -3.56
N THR A 99 0.53 5.89 -3.40
CA THR A 99 -0.08 6.61 -4.54
C THR A 99 0.92 7.60 -5.16
N VAL A 100 1.71 8.30 -4.34
CA VAL A 100 2.79 9.18 -4.83
C VAL A 100 3.83 8.38 -5.62
N GLY A 101 4.26 7.22 -5.10
CA GLY A 101 5.17 6.32 -5.83
C GLY A 101 4.59 5.89 -7.19
N THR A 102 3.30 5.54 -7.23
CA THR A 102 2.60 5.19 -8.48
C THR A 102 2.65 6.33 -9.49
N CYS A 103 2.34 7.56 -9.07
CA CYS A 103 2.38 8.75 -9.93
C CYS A 103 3.78 8.96 -10.52
N ILE A 104 4.83 8.86 -9.68
CA ILE A 104 6.22 8.98 -10.14
C ILE A 104 6.55 7.90 -11.17
N GLY A 105 6.17 6.65 -10.92
CA GLY A 105 6.37 5.54 -11.85
C GLY A 105 5.71 5.76 -13.22
N ILE A 106 4.48 6.26 -13.22
CA ILE A 106 3.74 6.61 -14.44
C ILE A 106 4.44 7.74 -15.20
N LEU A 107 4.88 8.79 -14.50
CA LEU A 107 5.61 9.91 -15.11
C LEU A 107 6.93 9.44 -15.74
N LEU A 108 7.69 8.58 -15.05
CA LEU A 108 8.92 8.00 -15.58
C LEU A 108 8.66 7.18 -16.85
N TYR A 109 7.57 6.42 -16.91
CA TYR A 109 7.19 5.70 -18.13
C TYR A 109 6.84 6.64 -19.28
N GLN A 110 6.11 7.72 -19.01
CA GLN A 110 5.78 8.71 -20.04
C GLN A 110 7.05 9.35 -20.60
N LEU A 111 7.97 9.78 -19.73
CA LEU A 111 9.27 10.32 -20.14
C LEU A 111 10.10 9.31 -20.95
N TYR A 112 10.08 8.03 -20.55
CA TYR A 112 10.74 6.95 -21.29
C TYR A 112 10.15 6.76 -22.69
N LYS A 113 8.82 6.83 -22.84
CA LYS A 113 8.13 6.66 -24.13
C LYS A 113 8.35 7.85 -25.09
N HIS A 114 8.59 9.04 -24.57
CA HIS A 114 8.82 10.25 -25.36
C HIS A 114 10.26 10.40 -25.89
N LYS A 115 11.18 9.52 -25.47
CA LYS A 115 12.47 9.31 -26.12
C LYS A 115 12.35 8.28 -27.24
#